data_AF-A0A834CZH5-F1
#
_entry.id   AF-A0A834CZH5-F1
#
_cell.length_a   1.000
_cell.length_b   1.000
_cell.length_c   1.000
_cell.angle_alpha   90.00
_cell.angle_beta   90.00
_cell.angle_gamma   90.00
#
_symmetry.space_group_name_H-M   'P 1'
#
loop_
_entity.id
_entity.type
_entity.pdbx_description
1 polymer ?
#
loop_
_entity_poly.entity_id
_entity_poly.type
_entity_poly.pdbx_seq_one_letter_code
_entity_poly.pdbx_strand_id
1 'polypeptide(L)'
;MEEFNGFIDAAGLTNLRFEGNQFLWCNGQEGRAWSWAQLDRCLISSDFITRFPAGYMKYLPRTTSDHAPVLISLELEFLSYGFSAFKFQQMWMIHESFMDCVAKAWEDRINDYEDQVTRLEENLQDEYNEEDEQDYLVAKAELDVWRDREEMCLRQQAKQSWLNKGEASAQFF
;
A
#
# COMPACT_ATOMS: atom_id res chain seq x y z
N MET A 1 -24.56 29.69 19.09
CA MET A 1 -23.10 29.41 19.08
C MET A 1 -22.59 28.98 20.45
N GLU A 2 -23.03 29.59 21.56
CA GLU A 2 -22.61 29.17 22.91
C GLU A 2 -22.94 27.71 23.23
N GLU A 3 -24.16 27.24 22.94
CA GLU A 3 -24.54 25.84 23.17
C GLU A 3 -23.68 24.86 22.36
N PHE A 4 -23.39 25.19 21.10
CA PHE A 4 -22.55 24.36 20.21
C PHE A 4 -21.10 24.33 20.67
N ASN A 5 -20.53 25.47 21.05
CA ASN A 5 -19.19 25.55 21.60
C ASN A 5 -19.09 24.82 22.94
N GLY A 6 -20.11 24.96 23.81
CA GLY A 6 -20.20 24.23 25.07
C GLY A 6 -20.24 22.71 24.87
N PHE A 7 -20.93 22.23 23.84
CA PHE A 7 -20.90 20.81 23.45
C PHE A 7 -19.50 20.37 23.01
N ILE A 8 -18.82 21.14 22.15
CA ILE A 8 -17.46 20.83 21.67
C ILE A 8 -16.50 20.73 22.85
N ASP A 9 -16.55 21.71 23.76
CA ASP A 9 -15.68 21.77 24.93
C ASP A 9 -15.98 20.62 25.90
N ALA A 10 -17.25 20.33 26.16
CA ALA A 10 -17.66 19.22 27.03
C ALA A 10 -17.26 17.85 26.46
N ALA A 11 -17.26 17.70 25.13
CA ALA A 11 -16.83 16.49 24.44
C ALA A 11 -15.30 16.39 24.27
N GLY A 12 -14.54 17.41 24.65
CA GLY A 12 -13.09 17.46 24.48
C GLY A 12 -12.65 17.42 23.01
N LEU A 13 -13.48 17.97 22.12
CA LEU A 13 -13.22 18.01 20.68
C LEU A 13 -12.50 19.30 20.30
N THR A 14 -11.65 19.22 19.29
CA THR A 14 -10.92 20.37 18.74
C THR A 14 -11.00 20.36 17.23
N ASN A 15 -10.77 21.51 16.59
CA ASN A 15 -10.76 21.57 15.13
C ASN A 15 -9.47 20.95 14.58
N LEU A 16 -9.58 20.08 13.59
CA LEU A 16 -8.44 19.58 12.83
C LEU A 16 -7.77 20.74 12.08
N ARG A 17 -6.43 20.77 12.10
CA ARG A 17 -5.66 21.75 11.34
C ARG A 17 -5.98 21.63 9.85
N PHE A 18 -5.98 22.75 9.14
CA PHE A 18 -6.28 22.75 7.72
C PHE A 18 -5.35 23.61 6.89
N GLU A 19 -5.28 23.31 5.60
CA GLU A 19 -4.56 24.06 4.58
C GLU A 19 -5.53 24.59 3.51
N GLY A 20 -5.27 25.82 3.04
CA GLY A 20 -6.05 26.46 1.98
C GLY A 20 -7.08 27.49 2.47
N ASN A 21 -8.06 27.77 1.62
CA ASN A 21 -9.01 28.87 1.83
C ASN A 21 -10.03 28.53 2.95
N GLN A 22 -10.21 29.44 3.91
CA GLN A 22 -10.96 29.20 5.15
C GLN A 22 -12.49 29.17 4.96
N PHE A 23 -13.01 29.61 3.81
CA PHE A 23 -14.44 29.77 3.58
C PHE A 23 -14.99 28.75 2.59
N LEU A 24 -16.06 28.05 2.98
CA LEU A 24 -16.54 26.83 2.32
C LEU A 24 -17.92 26.99 1.70
N TRP A 25 -18.66 27.98 2.18
CA TRP A 25 -19.97 28.33 1.71
C TRP A 25 -19.97 29.76 1.19
N CYS A 26 -20.65 29.96 0.06
CA CYS A 26 -20.86 31.28 -0.55
C CYS A 26 -22.33 31.39 -0.92
N ASN A 27 -22.96 32.50 -0.57
CA ASN A 27 -24.38 32.73 -0.86
C ASN A 27 -24.69 32.96 -2.35
N GLY A 28 -23.66 32.96 -3.22
CA GLY A 28 -23.79 33.09 -4.67
C GLY A 28 -24.22 34.48 -5.15
N GLN A 29 -24.18 35.49 -4.27
CA GLN A 29 -24.60 36.86 -4.59
C GLN A 29 -23.43 37.75 -5.00
N GLU A 30 -23.73 38.81 -5.74
CA GLU A 30 -22.73 39.77 -6.22
C GLU A 30 -22.73 41.08 -5.40
N GLY A 31 -21.63 41.84 -5.50
CA GLY A 31 -21.52 43.16 -4.89
C GLY A 31 -21.54 43.10 -3.35
N ARG A 32 -22.24 44.05 -2.72
CA ARG A 32 -22.25 44.19 -1.24
C ARG A 32 -23.02 43.08 -0.51
N ALA A 33 -23.79 42.29 -1.23
CA ALA A 33 -24.53 41.16 -0.65
C ALA A 33 -23.70 39.87 -0.67
N TRP A 34 -22.53 39.86 -1.31
CA TRP A 34 -21.64 38.71 -1.38
C TRP A 34 -21.11 38.35 0.02
N SER A 35 -21.45 37.14 0.48
CA SER A 35 -21.07 36.65 1.81
C SER A 35 -20.44 35.25 1.73
N TRP A 36 -19.43 35.05 2.56
CA TRP A 36 -18.70 33.79 2.70
C TRP A 36 -18.80 33.29 4.15
N ALA A 37 -18.99 31.99 4.33
CA ALA A 37 -19.07 31.36 5.64
C ALA A 37 -18.27 30.06 5.69
N GLN A 38 -17.81 29.72 6.90
CA GLN A 38 -17.21 28.41 7.20
C GLN A 38 -18.23 27.59 8.00
N LEU A 39 -18.99 26.76 7.30
CA LEU A 39 -20.01 25.90 7.89
C LEU A 39 -19.46 24.51 8.19
N ASP A 40 -18.60 23.98 7.32
CA ASP A 40 -18.06 22.63 7.47
C ASP A 40 -16.79 22.65 8.33
N ARG A 41 -16.83 21.92 9.46
CA ARG A 41 -15.71 21.78 10.41
C ARG A 41 -15.42 20.32 10.65
N CYS A 42 -14.15 19.95 10.71
CA CYS A 42 -13.71 18.63 11.16
C CYS A 42 -13.31 18.72 12.63
N LEU A 43 -14.09 18.08 13.50
CA LEU A 43 -13.85 18.01 14.94
C LEU A 43 -13.22 16.67 15.30
N ILE A 44 -12.11 16.72 16.03
CA ILE A 44 -11.29 15.55 16.39
C ILE A 44 -11.04 15.49 17.89
N SER A 45 -10.89 14.29 18.42
CA SER A 45 -10.50 14.06 19.81
C SER A 45 -8.98 14.16 19.99
N SER A 46 -8.53 14.25 21.24
CA SER A 46 -7.11 14.21 21.59
C SER A 46 -6.43 12.90 21.17
N ASP A 47 -7.11 11.77 21.36
CA ASP A 47 -6.65 10.44 20.92
C ASP A 47 -6.43 10.38 19.40
N PHE A 48 -7.31 11.03 18.62
CA PHE A 48 -7.13 11.12 17.17
C PHE A 48 -5.84 11.85 16.77
N ILE A 49 -5.54 12.97 17.44
CA ILE A 49 -4.31 13.75 17.19
C ILE A 49 -3.07 12.90 17.51
N THR A 50 -3.12 12.09 18.58
CA THR A 50 -1.99 11.23 18.94
C THR A 50 -1.75 10.11 17.92
N ARG A 51 -2.81 9.58 17.30
CA ARG A 51 -2.69 8.54 16.26
C ARG A 51 -2.27 9.09 14.90
N PHE A 52 -2.71 10.30 14.57
CA PHE A 52 -2.43 10.97 13.30
C PHE A 52 -1.83 12.36 13.53
N PRO A 53 -0.59 12.45 14.07
CA PRO A 53 0.04 13.74 14.38
C PRO A 53 0.29 14.57 13.11
N ALA A 54 0.42 13.91 11.95
CA ALA A 54 0.57 14.53 10.65
C ALA A 54 -0.77 14.77 9.92
N GLY A 55 -1.92 14.40 10.53
CA GLY A 55 -3.23 14.57 9.93
C GLY A 55 -3.57 16.04 9.66
N TYR A 56 -4.13 16.33 8.49
CA TYR A 56 -4.59 17.67 8.13
C TYR A 56 -5.82 17.62 7.22
N MET A 57 -6.57 18.70 7.22
CA MET A 57 -7.70 18.92 6.34
C MET A 57 -7.31 19.85 5.20
N LYS A 58 -7.83 19.63 4.00
CA LYS A 58 -7.62 20.48 2.84
C LYS A 58 -8.95 20.78 2.16
N TYR A 59 -9.15 22.04 1.85
CA TYR A 59 -10.33 22.49 1.12
C TYR A 59 -10.07 22.45 -0.38
N LEU A 60 -10.90 21.71 -1.11
CA LEU A 60 -10.77 21.55 -2.55
C LEU A 60 -11.55 22.65 -3.30
N PRO A 61 -11.12 23.03 -4.52
CA PRO A 61 -11.83 24.01 -5.31
C PRO A 61 -13.29 23.61 -5.57
N ARG A 62 -14.18 24.57 -5.40
CA ARG A 62 -15.61 24.43 -5.66
C ARG A 62 -15.86 24.42 -7.18
N THR A 63 -16.54 23.41 -7.68
CA THR A 63 -16.87 23.27 -9.11
C THR A 63 -18.34 23.61 -9.39
N THR A 64 -19.28 22.89 -8.78
CA THR A 64 -20.72 23.00 -9.09
C THR A 64 -21.65 23.07 -7.89
N SER A 65 -21.17 22.75 -6.67
CA SER A 65 -21.94 22.88 -5.42
C SER A 65 -21.72 24.25 -4.78
N ASP A 66 -22.64 24.66 -3.91
CA ASP A 66 -22.49 25.77 -2.96
C ASP A 66 -21.57 25.43 -1.78
N HIS A 67 -21.23 24.14 -1.60
CA HIS A 67 -20.21 23.63 -0.67
C HIS A 67 -18.88 23.31 -1.38
N ALA A 68 -17.77 23.61 -0.70
CA ALA A 68 -16.43 23.15 -1.09
C ALA A 68 -16.17 21.74 -0.55
N PRO A 69 -15.72 20.77 -1.36
CA PRO A 69 -15.35 19.45 -0.86
C PRO A 69 -14.18 19.53 0.13
N VAL A 70 -14.27 18.74 1.20
CA VAL A 70 -13.26 18.66 2.26
C VAL A 70 -12.49 17.35 2.12
N LEU A 71 -11.18 17.42 1.95
CA LEU A 71 -10.29 16.27 2.00
C LEU A 71 -9.63 16.20 3.37
N ILE A 72 -9.66 15.04 4.02
CA ILE A 72 -8.91 14.78 5.26
C ILE A 72 -7.79 13.82 4.90
N SER A 73 -6.54 14.28 5.00
CA SER A 73 -5.37 13.42 4.89
C SER A 73 -4.97 12.98 6.28
N LEU A 74 -4.95 11.66 6.48
CA LEU A 74 -4.48 10.99 7.69
C LEU A 74 -3.16 10.29 7.42
N GLU A 75 -2.35 10.88 6.55
CA GLU A 75 -0.98 10.42 6.31
C GLU A 75 -0.31 10.22 7.67
N LEU A 76 -0.15 8.96 8.04
CA LEU A 76 0.94 8.56 8.92
C LEU A 76 2.20 8.99 8.17
N GLU A 77 3.14 9.62 8.85
CA GLU A 77 4.51 9.72 8.33
C GLU A 77 5.07 8.30 8.22
N PHE A 78 4.60 7.52 7.24
CA PHE A 78 5.45 6.55 6.60
C PHE A 78 6.54 7.41 5.99
N LEU A 79 7.69 7.42 6.65
CA LEU A 79 8.95 7.89 6.10
C LEU A 79 8.90 7.74 4.58
N SER A 80 9.08 8.84 3.86
CA SER A 80 8.89 9.00 2.42
C SER A 80 9.74 8.07 1.52
N TYR A 81 10.37 7.07 2.09
CA TYR A 81 10.99 5.96 1.40
C TYR A 81 10.01 4.81 1.57
N GLY A 82 9.46 4.27 0.48
CA GLY A 82 8.66 3.04 0.53
C GLY A 82 9.40 1.88 1.22
N PHE A 83 8.88 0.66 1.14
CA PHE A 83 9.60 -0.51 1.67
C PHE A 83 11.09 -0.43 1.30
N SER A 84 11.96 -0.44 2.33
CA SER A 84 13.39 -0.30 2.13
C SER A 84 13.82 -1.28 1.05
N ALA A 85 14.53 -0.79 0.03
CA ALA A 85 15.01 -1.67 -1.03
C ALA A 85 15.79 -2.82 -0.37
N PHE A 86 15.48 -4.06 -0.76
CA PHE A 86 16.20 -5.22 -0.27
C PHE A 86 17.69 -5.05 -0.59
N LYS A 87 18.52 -5.02 0.45
CA LYS A 87 19.97 -4.92 0.34
C LYS A 87 20.57 -6.16 0.97
N PHE A 88 21.47 -6.81 0.23
CA PHE A 88 22.28 -7.90 0.72
C PHE A 88 23.75 -7.62 0.36
N GLN A 89 24.67 -8.22 1.11
CA GLN A 89 26.09 -8.00 0.86
C GLN A 89 26.51 -8.70 -0.45
N GLN A 90 27.06 -7.93 -1.39
CA GLN A 90 27.52 -8.46 -2.69
C GLN A 90 28.54 -9.59 -2.56
N MET A 91 29.29 -9.65 -1.45
CA MET A 91 30.25 -10.72 -1.17
C MET A 91 29.62 -12.13 -1.24
N TRP A 92 28.32 -12.24 -0.93
CA TRP A 92 27.61 -13.52 -0.99
C TRP A 92 27.53 -14.07 -2.41
N MET A 93 27.40 -13.22 -3.43
CA MET A 93 27.38 -13.68 -4.83
C MET A 93 28.70 -14.31 -5.29
N ILE A 94 29.81 -14.05 -4.57
CA ILE A 94 31.13 -14.57 -4.88
C ILE A 94 31.38 -15.90 -4.13
N HIS A 95 30.61 -16.16 -3.07
CA HIS A 95 30.77 -17.38 -2.29
C HIS A 95 30.28 -18.59 -3.08
N GLU A 96 31.13 -19.61 -3.20
CA GLU A 96 30.91 -20.78 -4.07
C GLU A 96 29.56 -21.47 -3.82
N SER A 97 29.15 -21.60 -2.57
CA SER A 97 27.90 -22.29 -2.19
C SER A 97 26.66 -21.39 -2.12
N PHE A 98 26.77 -20.08 -2.40
CA PHE A 98 25.64 -19.17 -2.19
C PHE A 98 24.51 -19.44 -3.18
N MET A 99 24.84 -19.62 -4.46
CA MET A 99 23.83 -19.91 -5.48
C MET A 99 23.13 -21.24 -5.22
N ASP A 100 23.85 -22.26 -4.77
CA ASP A 100 23.27 -23.56 -4.40
C ASP A 100 22.34 -23.44 -3.19
N CYS A 101 22.71 -22.62 -2.20
CA CYS A 101 21.88 -22.33 -1.04
C CYS A 101 20.56 -21.64 -1.44
N VAL A 102 20.62 -20.65 -2.34
CA VAL A 102 19.43 -19.96 -2.84
C VAL A 102 18.54 -20.90 -3.66
N ALA A 103 19.14 -21.69 -4.56
CA ALA A 103 18.41 -22.65 -5.38
C ALA A 103 17.68 -23.67 -4.51
N LYS A 104 18.38 -24.26 -3.53
CA LYS A 104 17.78 -25.18 -2.58
C LYS A 104 16.65 -24.54 -1.77
N ALA A 105 16.85 -23.32 -1.26
CA ALA A 105 15.82 -22.63 -0.50
C ALA A 105 14.56 -22.31 -1.33
N TRP A 106 14.69 -22.11 -2.64
CA TRP A 106 13.55 -21.96 -3.54
C TRP A 106 12.87 -23.28 -3.83
N GLU A 107 13.63 -24.33 -4.12
CA GLU A 107 13.11 -25.67 -4.36
C GLU A 107 12.36 -26.19 -3.13
N ASP A 108 12.94 -26.07 -1.94
CA ASP A 108 12.29 -26.44 -0.67
C ASP A 108 10.95 -25.71 -0.50
N ARG A 109 10.89 -24.40 -0.84
CA ARG A 109 9.65 -23.61 -0.75
C ARG A 109 8.59 -24.01 -1.76
N ILE A 110 8.99 -24.32 -2.99
CA ILE A 110 8.06 -24.78 -4.02
C ILE A 110 7.49 -26.14 -3.61
N ASN A 111 8.34 -27.07 -3.19
CA ASN A 111 7.93 -28.40 -2.73
C ASN A 111 6.99 -28.31 -1.52
N ASP A 112 7.27 -27.45 -0.52
CA ASP A 112 6.38 -27.24 0.63
C ASP A 112 4.95 -26.85 0.19
N TYR A 113 4.84 -25.94 -0.77
CA TYR A 113 3.53 -25.50 -1.28
C TYR A 113 2.88 -26.55 -2.20
N GLU A 114 3.65 -27.29 -3.01
CA GLU A 114 3.13 -28.41 -3.81
C GLU A 114 2.52 -29.49 -2.91
N ASP A 115 3.24 -29.89 -1.86
CA ASP A 115 2.76 -30.87 -0.87
C ASP A 115 1.52 -30.36 -0.14
N GLN A 116 1.49 -29.08 0.24
CA GLN A 116 0.33 -28.46 0.89
C GLN A 116 -0.89 -28.45 -0.05
N VAL A 117 -0.70 -28.08 -1.31
CA VAL A 117 -1.75 -28.06 -2.35
C VAL A 117 -2.30 -29.47 -2.56
N THR A 118 -1.45 -30.48 -2.77
CA THR A 118 -1.87 -31.88 -2.95
C THR A 118 -2.67 -32.39 -1.75
N ARG A 119 -2.17 -32.17 -0.53
CA ARG A 119 -2.86 -32.59 0.69
C ARG A 119 -4.25 -31.94 0.84
N LEU A 120 -4.36 -30.65 0.54
CA LEU A 120 -5.64 -29.92 0.64
C LEU A 120 -6.62 -30.34 -0.47
N GLU A 121 -6.13 -30.62 -1.68
CA GLU A 121 -6.96 -31.19 -2.75
C GLU A 121 -7.52 -32.57 -2.38
N GLU A 122 -6.69 -33.44 -1.78
CA GLU A 122 -7.14 -34.76 -1.30
C GLU A 122 -8.20 -34.61 -0.20
N ASN A 123 -7.96 -33.75 0.79
CA ASN A 123 -8.93 -33.47 1.86
C ASN A 123 -10.28 -32.99 1.29
N LEU A 124 -10.28 -32.04 0.36
CA LEU A 124 -11.49 -31.50 -0.26
C LEU A 124 -12.23 -32.50 -1.15
N GLN A 125 -11.51 -33.47 -1.74
CA GLN A 125 -12.11 -34.57 -2.49
C GLN A 125 -12.82 -35.58 -1.58
N ASP A 126 -12.28 -35.81 -0.38
CA ASP A 126 -12.87 -36.69 0.62
C ASP A 126 -14.10 -36.05 1.30
N GLU A 127 -13.93 -34.84 1.84
CA GLU A 127 -14.99 -34.08 2.49
C GLU A 127 -14.82 -32.57 2.23
N TYR A 128 -15.90 -31.91 1.82
CA TYR A 128 -15.87 -30.48 1.59
C TYR A 128 -15.76 -29.71 2.93
N ASN A 129 -14.76 -28.83 3.01
CA ASN A 129 -14.53 -27.92 4.12
C ASN A 129 -14.15 -26.53 3.59
N GLU A 130 -14.88 -25.50 4.00
CA GLU A 130 -14.65 -24.11 3.58
C GLU A 130 -13.28 -23.58 4.03
N GLU A 131 -12.77 -24.02 5.18
CA GLU A 131 -11.43 -23.64 5.66
C GLU A 131 -10.33 -24.24 4.78
N ASP A 132 -10.44 -25.52 4.44
CA ASP A 132 -9.50 -26.19 3.54
C ASP A 132 -9.55 -25.60 2.12
N GLU A 133 -10.72 -25.15 1.64
CA GLU A 133 -10.86 -24.44 0.36
C GLU A 133 -10.11 -23.10 0.37
N GLN A 134 -10.23 -22.32 1.47
CA GLN A 134 -9.50 -21.06 1.61
C GLN A 134 -7.99 -21.28 1.64
N ASP A 135 -7.53 -22.24 2.45
CA ASP A 135 -6.11 -22.59 2.54
C ASP A 135 -5.57 -23.12 1.20
N TYR A 136 -6.38 -23.89 0.47
CA TYR A 136 -6.02 -24.37 -0.87
C TYR A 136 -5.80 -23.22 -1.84
N LEU A 137 -6.72 -22.26 -1.88
CA LEU A 137 -6.62 -21.09 -2.76
C LEU A 137 -5.38 -20.24 -2.43
N VAL A 138 -5.08 -20.06 -1.13
CA VAL A 138 -3.88 -19.33 -0.69
C VAL A 138 -2.61 -20.08 -1.08
N ALA A 139 -2.51 -21.38 -0.76
CA ALA A 139 -1.34 -22.20 -1.06
C ALA A 139 -1.07 -22.26 -2.58
N LYS A 140 -2.13 -22.39 -3.38
CA LYS A 140 -2.05 -22.39 -4.84
C LYS A 140 -1.57 -21.04 -5.39
N ALA A 141 -2.11 -19.94 -4.89
CA ALA A 141 -1.67 -18.60 -5.29
C ALA A 141 -0.21 -18.33 -4.91
N GLU A 142 0.22 -18.76 -3.72
CA GLU A 142 1.63 -18.67 -3.31
C GLU A 142 2.52 -19.52 -4.23
N LEU A 143 2.15 -20.76 -4.52
CA LEU A 143 2.89 -21.65 -5.42
C LEU A 143 3.11 -20.99 -6.81
N ASP A 144 2.05 -20.42 -7.39
CA ASP A 144 2.14 -19.72 -8.67
C ASP A 144 3.10 -18.52 -8.59
N VAL A 145 3.02 -17.74 -7.50
CA VAL A 145 3.95 -16.62 -7.26
C VAL A 145 5.41 -17.09 -7.15
N TRP A 146 5.67 -18.22 -6.50
CA TRP A 146 7.03 -18.76 -6.39
C TRP A 146 7.57 -19.26 -7.74
N ARG A 147 6.73 -19.92 -8.54
CA ARG A 147 7.08 -20.33 -9.92
C ARG A 147 7.37 -19.13 -10.82
N ASP A 148 6.56 -18.08 -10.74
CA ASP A 148 6.79 -16.85 -11.50
C ASP A 148 8.11 -16.16 -11.11
N ARG A 149 8.46 -16.18 -9.82
CA ARG A 149 9.73 -15.63 -9.32
C ARG A 149 10.93 -16.41 -9.87
N GLU A 150 10.85 -17.74 -9.88
CA GLU A 150 11.89 -18.59 -10.46
C GLU A 150 12.06 -18.31 -11.96
N GLU A 151 10.95 -18.26 -12.71
CA GLU A 151 10.99 -17.96 -14.14
C GLU A 151 11.58 -16.57 -14.40
N MET A 152 11.19 -15.57 -13.61
CA MET A 152 11.74 -14.22 -13.71
C MET A 152 13.25 -14.21 -13.45
N CYS A 153 13.74 -14.98 -12.48
CA CYS A 153 15.17 -15.12 -12.22
C CYS A 153 15.90 -15.75 -13.40
N LEU A 154 15.38 -16.86 -13.94
CA LEU A 154 15.95 -17.55 -15.10
C LEU A 154 16.00 -16.62 -16.33
N ARG A 155 14.93 -15.85 -16.57
CA ARG A 155 14.89 -14.84 -17.65
C ARG A 155 15.96 -13.76 -17.46
N GLN A 156 16.15 -13.27 -16.24
CA GLN A 156 17.18 -12.27 -15.93
C GLN A 156 18.60 -12.84 -16.11
N GLN A 157 18.85 -14.06 -15.64
CA GLN A 157 20.14 -14.74 -15.83
C GLN A 157 20.43 -15.01 -17.31
N ALA A 158 19.45 -15.50 -18.07
CA ALA A 158 19.57 -15.71 -19.50
C ALA A 158 19.87 -14.40 -20.24
N LYS A 159 19.20 -13.30 -19.87
CA LYS A 159 19.46 -11.96 -20.44
C LYS A 159 20.86 -11.47 -20.11
N GLN A 160 21.34 -11.61 -18.87
CA GLN A 160 22.71 -11.24 -18.50
C GLN A 160 23.75 -12.10 -19.22
N SER A 161 23.53 -13.41 -19.31
CA SER A 161 24.39 -14.32 -20.06
C SER A 161 24.44 -13.95 -21.55
N TRP A 162 23.30 -13.59 -22.15
CA TRP A 162 23.23 -13.12 -23.52
C TRP A 162 23.96 -11.79 -23.73
N LEU A 163 23.84 -10.82 -22.81
CA LEU A 163 24.61 -9.57 -22.91
C LEU A 163 26.12 -9.84 -22.85
N ASN A 164 26.57 -10.69 -21.93
CA ASN A 164 27.99 -10.98 -21.75
C ASN A 164 28.60 -11.85 -22.87
N LYS A 165 27.85 -12.83 -23.38
CA LYS A 165 28.34 -13.79 -24.40
C LYS A 165 27.91 -13.44 -25.83
N GLY A 166 26.78 -12.77 -25.99
CA GLY A 166 26.21 -12.34 -27.26
C GLY A 166 27.07 -11.28 -27.94
N GLU A 167 27.67 -10.35 -27.17
CA GLU A 167 28.65 -9.39 -27.69
C GLU A 167 29.91 -10.08 -28.24
N ALA A 168 30.35 -11.18 -27.63
CA ALA A 168 31.48 -11.96 -28.13
C ALA A 168 31.15 -12.72 -29.44
N SER A 169 29.89 -13.14 -29.63
CA SER A 169 29.44 -13.74 -30.89
C SER A 169 29.09 -12.73 -31.99
N ALA A 170 28.80 -11.47 -31.63
CA ALA A 170 28.49 -10.41 -32.58
C ALA A 170 29.72 -9.89 -33.34
N GLN A 171 30.94 -10.28 -32.94
CA GLN A 171 32.17 -9.99 -33.69
C GLN A 171 32.34 -10.85 -34.96
N PHE A 172 31.47 -11.85 -35.18
CA PHE A 172 31.52 -12.76 -36.32
C PHE A 172 30.43 -12.53 -37.38
N PHE A 173 29.69 -11.40 -37.29
CA PHE A 173 28.78 -10.93 -38.34
C PHE A 173 29.14 -9.51 -38.77
#